data_AF-A0A2H3HJ08-F1
#
_entry.id   AF-A0A2H3HJ08-F1
#
_cell.length_a   1.000
_cell.length_b   1.000
_cell.length_c   1.000
_cell.angle_alpha   90.00
_cell.angle_beta   90.00
_cell.angle_gamma   90.00
#
_symmetry.space_group_name_H-M   'P 1'
#
loop_
_entity.id
_entity.type
_entity.pdbx_description
1 polymer ?
#
loop_
_entity_poly.entity_id
_entity_poly.type
_entity_poly.pdbx_seq_one_letter_code
_entity_poly.pdbx_strand_id
1 'polypeptide(L)'
;MGGIATGAVSDISKLVFADMNGDGRDDYLIWDEDGGLTGFLNQPTNREGVPLFVNQGPAKTIADGIKKKPSTIRLADMDGDGKDDYVYIGDHGALSVWYNRGTTDDSMAIDGLRFADMDGDGVDDYVWLDPKTGAPTVYLNSGVNDGDSLGWAWKPINGGKPIASGAAPASQVVFGDISGDGLDDYLDLDPKTGLLKAYLNLGGESEWKFQPIGTIASGLGPGKRVRIADIDGDGRDDYIFLKDNGGTTIYRNIYGPDNDGDKYAPMPDADASGINQSPEEIDFIDMNGDGKADYVWTSRLDGSVKVWYNDYPKKPTWQEAGEIAGGVGTSGSNIRYAKLQKTGRYDYVTVDPKTGAIGAWLNGCGDPDTSKKKHRITIARYLVTVWVIAEKPVDKDWSSDTCFKTGKDGDTRGTPVLKTTADDKFPAALRSGDTMEKLYGHTCFYEGSTERVGKLVCDGVSGIRCYEDENFVKTQKCRFGSYTYALYCEW
;
A
#
# COMPACT_ATOMS: atom_id res chain seq x y z
N MET A 1 22.97 -13.46 -8.90
CA MET A 1 22.94 -14.56 -7.92
C MET A 1 22.62 -13.95 -6.57
N GLY A 2 21.37 -14.04 -6.13
CA GLY A 2 20.91 -13.50 -4.85
C GLY A 2 20.72 -14.65 -3.88
N GLY A 3 21.51 -14.67 -2.80
CA GLY A 3 21.24 -15.56 -1.67
C GLY A 3 20.17 -14.92 -0.79
N ILE A 4 19.10 -15.66 -0.51
CA ILE A 4 17.97 -15.22 0.33
C ILE A 4 18.08 -15.70 1.78
N ALA A 5 19.07 -16.54 2.08
CA ALA A 5 19.44 -16.98 3.43
C ALA A 5 20.93 -17.31 3.48
N THR A 6 21.57 -17.12 4.63
CA THR A 6 23.00 -17.42 4.83
C THR A 6 23.27 -18.90 5.17
N GLY A 7 22.21 -19.73 5.25
CA GLY A 7 22.27 -21.14 5.64
C GLY A 7 22.32 -21.31 7.16
N ALA A 8 21.43 -22.15 7.70
CA ALA A 8 21.36 -22.43 9.14
C ALA A 8 22.04 -23.74 9.56
N VAL A 9 22.32 -24.64 8.60
CA VAL A 9 22.99 -25.93 8.81
C VAL A 9 23.89 -26.29 7.62
N SER A 10 24.90 -27.12 7.87
CA SER A 10 25.82 -27.62 6.83
C SER A 10 25.26 -28.81 6.06
N ASP A 11 24.34 -29.58 6.67
CA ASP A 11 23.65 -30.69 6.02
C ASP A 11 22.33 -30.21 5.43
N ILE A 12 22.33 -30.01 4.11
CA ILE A 12 21.18 -29.48 3.37
C ILE A 12 19.98 -30.44 3.37
N SER A 13 20.18 -31.75 3.62
CA SER A 13 19.08 -32.72 3.64
C SER A 13 18.14 -32.53 4.83
N LYS A 14 18.57 -31.74 5.82
CA LYS A 14 17.76 -31.35 6.97
C LYS A 14 16.84 -30.18 6.69
N LEU A 15 17.05 -29.46 5.59
CA LEU A 15 16.22 -28.32 5.24
C LEU A 15 14.89 -28.77 4.65
N VAL A 16 13.80 -28.20 5.13
CA VAL A 16 12.47 -28.39 4.55
C VAL A 16 11.73 -27.05 4.55
N PHE A 17 10.88 -26.88 3.55
CA PHE A 17 10.01 -25.73 3.38
C PHE A 17 8.57 -26.20 3.51
N ALA A 18 7.78 -25.49 4.30
CA ALA A 18 6.38 -25.77 4.56
C ALA A 18 5.72 -24.53 5.14
N ASP A 19 4.47 -24.26 4.79
CA ASP A 19 3.71 -23.13 5.31
C ASP A 19 3.15 -23.50 6.69
N MET A 20 3.92 -23.28 7.75
CA MET A 20 3.53 -23.73 9.09
C MET A 20 2.58 -22.76 9.78
N ASN A 21 2.47 -21.52 9.30
CA ASN A 21 1.59 -20.51 9.87
C ASN A 21 0.35 -20.21 9.01
N GLY A 22 0.31 -20.67 7.76
CA GLY A 22 -0.84 -20.54 6.85
C GLY A 22 -0.93 -19.18 6.18
N ASP A 23 0.20 -18.46 6.08
CA ASP A 23 0.25 -17.13 5.48
C ASP A 23 0.49 -17.15 3.95
N GLY A 24 0.54 -18.36 3.38
CA GLY A 24 0.77 -18.63 1.96
C GLY A 24 2.25 -18.61 1.57
N ARG A 25 3.18 -18.50 2.53
CA ARG A 25 4.62 -18.50 2.29
C ARG A 25 5.27 -19.64 3.05
N ASP A 26 6.01 -20.48 2.32
CA ASP A 26 6.75 -21.55 2.97
C ASP A 26 7.82 -21.00 3.93
N ASP A 27 7.84 -21.55 5.14
CA ASP A 27 8.79 -21.25 6.19
C ASP A 27 10.09 -22.04 6.02
N TYR A 28 11.18 -21.50 6.57
CA TYR A 28 12.47 -22.20 6.56
C TYR A 28 12.58 -23.09 7.79
N LEU A 29 12.54 -24.41 7.59
CA LEU A 29 12.56 -25.37 8.68
C LEU A 29 13.77 -26.30 8.62
N ILE A 30 14.14 -26.84 9.77
CA ILE A 30 15.29 -27.71 9.97
C ILE A 30 14.85 -28.94 10.75
N TRP A 31 15.04 -30.09 10.14
CA TRP A 31 14.89 -31.39 10.77
C TRP A 31 16.03 -31.70 11.73
N ASP A 32 15.70 -32.34 12.85
CA ASP A 32 16.66 -33.16 13.59
C ASP A 32 16.56 -34.65 13.21
N GLU A 33 17.44 -35.46 13.80
CA GLU A 33 17.55 -36.90 13.53
C GLU A 33 16.31 -37.71 13.96
N ASP A 34 15.55 -37.20 14.94
CA ASP A 34 14.38 -37.84 15.52
C ASP A 34 13.06 -37.35 14.90
N GLY A 35 13.15 -36.52 13.86
CA GLY A 35 12.00 -35.93 13.17
C GLY A 35 11.39 -34.74 13.93
N GLY A 36 12.14 -34.09 14.81
CA GLY A 36 11.78 -32.79 15.37
C GLY A 36 12.05 -31.66 14.38
N LEU A 37 11.32 -30.55 14.53
CA LEU A 37 11.39 -29.38 13.65
C LEU A 37 11.73 -28.11 14.44
N THR A 38 12.70 -27.38 13.90
CA THR A 38 12.98 -25.98 14.25
C THR A 38 12.66 -25.11 13.05
N GLY A 39 12.00 -23.98 13.28
CA GLY A 39 11.51 -23.14 12.19
C GLY A 39 11.92 -21.68 12.30
N PHE A 40 12.00 -21.05 11.13
CA PHE A 40 12.10 -19.62 10.95
C PHE A 40 10.95 -19.18 10.06
N LEU A 41 10.10 -18.28 10.55
CA LEU A 41 8.95 -17.81 9.79
C LEU A 41 9.41 -16.93 8.62
N ASN A 42 8.82 -17.15 7.45
CA ASN A 42 9.09 -16.39 6.25
C ASN A 42 8.24 -15.12 6.19
N GLN A 43 8.88 -13.97 6.45
CA GLN A 43 8.22 -12.68 6.45
C GLN A 43 8.65 -11.85 5.23
N PRO A 44 7.72 -11.18 4.52
CA PRO A 44 8.05 -10.29 3.42
C PRO A 44 8.87 -9.08 3.91
N THR A 45 9.65 -8.53 2.99
CA THR A 45 10.44 -7.33 3.23
C THR A 45 10.04 -6.24 2.23
N ASN A 46 10.71 -5.09 2.32
CA ASN A 46 10.59 -4.05 1.30
C ASN A 46 11.13 -4.51 -0.07
N ARG A 47 11.81 -5.66 -0.20
CA ARG A 47 12.33 -6.15 -1.48
C ARG A 47 11.58 -7.40 -1.93
N GLU A 48 11.14 -7.40 -3.19
CA GLU A 48 10.49 -8.58 -3.76
C GLU A 48 11.44 -9.78 -3.77
N GLY A 49 10.93 -10.95 -3.41
CA GLY A 49 11.68 -12.21 -3.42
C GLY A 49 12.80 -12.29 -2.38
N VAL A 50 12.91 -11.32 -1.45
CA VAL A 50 13.86 -11.35 -0.35
C VAL A 50 13.10 -11.57 0.96
N PRO A 51 13.00 -12.82 1.45
CA PRO A 51 12.37 -13.14 2.72
C PRO A 51 13.25 -12.71 3.91
N LEU A 52 12.59 -12.34 5.01
CA LEU A 52 13.18 -12.24 6.34
C LEU A 52 12.78 -13.47 7.15
N PHE A 53 13.75 -14.33 7.45
CA PHE A 53 13.53 -15.53 8.26
C PHE A 53 13.62 -15.23 9.75
N VAL A 54 12.48 -15.18 10.44
CA VAL A 54 12.38 -14.86 11.86
C VAL A 54 12.46 -16.13 12.70
N ASN A 55 13.54 -16.28 13.48
CA ASN A 55 13.74 -17.45 14.34
C ASN A 55 12.63 -17.59 15.39
N GLN A 56 11.97 -18.75 15.44
CA GLN A 56 10.88 -19.05 16.37
C GLN A 56 11.33 -19.58 17.75
N GLY A 57 12.65 -19.70 17.97
CA GLY A 57 13.22 -19.99 19.30
C GLY A 57 14.23 -21.15 19.28
N PRO A 58 14.36 -21.92 20.37
CA PRO A 58 15.34 -23.01 20.47
C PRO A 58 15.04 -24.21 19.55
N ALA A 59 15.91 -25.23 19.58
CA ALA A 59 15.68 -26.45 18.82
C ALA A 59 14.33 -27.10 19.20
N LYS A 60 13.65 -27.76 18.23
CA LYS A 60 12.34 -28.41 18.38
C LYS A 60 11.16 -27.48 18.70
N THR A 61 11.26 -26.19 18.39
CA THR A 61 10.19 -25.21 18.62
C THR A 61 8.90 -25.49 17.89
N ILE A 62 8.96 -26.13 16.72
CA ILE A 62 7.79 -26.41 15.88
C ILE A 62 7.27 -27.82 16.15
N ALA A 63 8.17 -28.79 16.31
CA ALA A 63 7.80 -30.16 16.68
C ALA A 63 8.91 -30.85 17.49
N ASP A 64 8.53 -31.56 18.56
CA ASP A 64 9.46 -32.34 19.40
C ASP A 64 10.07 -33.57 18.70
N GLY A 65 9.39 -34.04 17.65
CA GLY A 65 9.71 -35.24 16.89
C GLY A 65 9.16 -36.52 17.49
N ILE A 66 8.97 -37.53 16.63
CA ILE A 66 8.35 -38.82 16.98
C ILE A 66 9.37 -39.97 17.03
N LYS A 67 10.67 -39.67 17.10
CA LYS A 67 11.79 -40.63 17.05
C LYS A 67 11.77 -41.44 15.75
N LYS A 68 11.47 -40.76 14.64
CA LYS A 68 11.47 -41.33 13.29
C LYS A 68 12.33 -40.46 12.40
N LYS A 69 12.91 -41.06 11.37
CA LYS A 69 13.76 -40.34 10.44
C LYS A 69 12.92 -39.32 9.64
N PRO A 70 13.45 -38.10 9.38
CA PRO A 70 12.79 -37.10 8.54
C PRO A 70 12.27 -37.63 7.21
N SER A 71 12.98 -38.57 6.58
CA SER A 71 12.58 -39.18 5.30
C SER A 71 11.21 -39.87 5.34
N THR A 72 10.74 -40.28 6.52
CA THR A 72 9.43 -40.93 6.74
C THR A 72 8.31 -39.97 7.11
N ILE A 73 8.59 -38.66 7.12
CA ILE A 73 7.64 -37.62 7.48
C ILE A 73 7.39 -36.72 6.26
N ARG A 74 6.18 -36.19 6.13
CA ARG A 74 5.79 -35.16 5.17
C ARG A 74 5.12 -34.01 5.91
N LEU A 75 5.26 -32.83 5.34
CA LEU A 75 4.51 -31.64 5.72
C LEU A 75 3.53 -31.36 4.59
N ALA A 76 2.24 -31.26 4.92
CA ALA A 76 1.17 -31.02 3.97
C ALA A 76 -0.10 -30.60 4.70
N ASP A 77 -0.83 -29.62 4.18
CA ASP A 77 -2.16 -29.25 4.65
C ASP A 77 -3.17 -30.41 4.41
N MET A 78 -3.50 -31.16 5.47
CA MET A 78 -4.36 -32.35 5.39
C MET A 78 -5.82 -32.04 5.73
N ASP A 79 -6.12 -30.93 6.41
CA ASP A 79 -7.49 -30.52 6.76
C ASP A 79 -8.01 -29.30 6.00
N GLY A 80 -7.18 -28.68 5.16
CA GLY A 80 -7.53 -27.57 4.27
C GLY A 80 -7.60 -26.23 4.98
N ASP A 81 -6.97 -26.08 6.15
CA ASP A 81 -6.97 -24.84 6.92
C ASP A 81 -5.87 -23.85 6.49
N GLY A 82 -5.04 -24.23 5.52
CA GLY A 82 -3.95 -23.45 4.95
C GLY A 82 -2.60 -23.71 5.62
N LYS A 83 -2.55 -24.45 6.73
CA LYS A 83 -1.31 -24.77 7.44
C LYS A 83 -0.86 -26.18 7.10
N ASP A 84 0.45 -26.35 6.89
CA ASP A 84 1.02 -27.67 6.71
C ASP A 84 1.01 -28.49 8.01
N ASP A 85 0.48 -29.71 7.93
CA ASP A 85 0.39 -30.68 9.02
C ASP A 85 1.56 -31.65 9.02
N TYR A 86 1.87 -32.22 10.20
CA TYR A 86 2.91 -33.22 10.34
C TYR A 86 2.36 -34.62 10.06
N VAL A 87 2.86 -35.26 9.00
CA VAL A 87 2.37 -36.57 8.53
C VAL A 87 3.48 -37.62 8.56
N TYR A 88 3.36 -38.60 9.45
CA TYR A 88 4.21 -39.79 9.44
C TYR A 88 3.68 -40.86 8.48
N ILE A 89 4.56 -41.39 7.64
CA ILE A 89 4.31 -42.52 6.74
C ILE A 89 4.94 -43.77 7.34
N GLY A 90 4.10 -44.63 7.90
CA GLY A 90 4.45 -45.94 8.44
C GLY A 90 4.48 -47.05 7.40
N ASP A 91 4.60 -48.28 7.89
CA ASP A 91 4.68 -49.47 7.05
C ASP A 91 3.45 -49.59 6.13
N HIS A 92 3.69 -50.03 4.90
CA HIS A 92 2.68 -50.14 3.86
C HIS A 92 1.92 -48.84 3.54
N GLY A 93 2.49 -47.68 3.88
CA GLY A 93 1.89 -46.38 3.59
C GLY A 93 0.84 -45.93 4.61
N ALA A 94 0.76 -46.56 5.79
CA ALA A 94 -0.14 -46.13 6.85
C ALA A 94 0.22 -44.70 7.31
N LEU A 95 -0.76 -43.80 7.34
CA LEU A 95 -0.53 -42.40 7.71
C LEU A 95 -0.92 -42.16 9.17
N SER A 96 -0.08 -41.41 9.90
CA SER A 96 -0.44 -40.80 11.18
C SER A 96 -0.26 -39.30 11.03
N VAL A 97 -1.32 -38.54 11.28
CA VAL A 97 -1.36 -37.09 11.08
C VAL A 97 -1.46 -36.42 12.44
N TRP A 98 -0.63 -35.40 12.65
CA TRP A 98 -0.76 -34.45 13.74
C TRP A 98 -1.13 -33.10 13.14
N TYR A 99 -2.37 -32.69 13.39
CA TYR A 99 -2.87 -31.42 12.88
C TYR A 99 -2.12 -30.26 13.53
N ASN A 100 -1.68 -29.32 12.71
CA ASN A 100 -1.06 -28.10 13.14
C ASN A 100 -2.12 -27.17 13.76
N ARG A 101 -2.13 -27.11 15.09
CA ARG A 101 -3.01 -26.21 15.85
C ARG A 101 -2.27 -25.01 16.43
N GLY A 102 -1.08 -24.69 15.89
CA GLY A 102 -0.30 -23.53 16.28
C GLY A 102 -1.10 -22.23 16.11
N THR A 103 -0.92 -21.31 17.06
CA THR A 103 -1.62 -20.02 17.12
C THR A 103 -0.64 -18.84 17.10
N THR A 104 0.54 -18.99 16.52
CA THR A 104 1.48 -17.87 16.34
C THR A 104 0.77 -16.72 15.64
N ASP A 105 1.02 -15.49 16.09
CA ASP A 105 0.57 -14.30 15.39
C ASP A 105 1.36 -14.22 14.07
N ASP A 106 0.67 -14.62 13.00
CA ASP A 106 1.12 -14.73 11.62
C ASP A 106 0.81 -13.45 10.82
N SER A 107 0.02 -12.57 11.42
CA SER A 107 -0.48 -11.38 10.76
C SER A 107 0.57 -10.28 10.75
N MET A 108 0.83 -9.79 9.55
CA MET A 108 1.53 -8.52 9.40
C MET A 108 0.52 -7.38 9.45
N ALA A 109 0.98 -6.20 9.87
CA ALA A 109 0.13 -5.01 9.86
C ALA A 109 -0.47 -4.74 8.48
N ILE A 110 0.26 -5.07 7.40
CA ILE A 110 -0.19 -4.91 6.01
C ILE A 110 -1.30 -5.90 5.59
N ASP A 111 -1.42 -7.06 6.23
CA ASP A 111 -2.42 -8.07 5.86
C ASP A 111 -3.84 -7.59 6.22
N GLY A 112 -3.94 -6.89 7.36
CA GLY A 112 -5.18 -6.25 7.82
C GLY A 112 -5.41 -4.84 7.26
N LEU A 113 -4.41 -4.20 6.65
CA LEU A 113 -4.52 -2.80 6.22
C LEU A 113 -5.35 -2.65 4.93
N ARG A 114 -6.35 -1.76 4.99
CA ARG A 114 -7.13 -1.26 3.85
C ARG A 114 -7.20 0.27 3.89
N PHE A 115 -7.48 0.86 2.73
CA PHE A 115 -7.89 2.24 2.59
C PHE A 115 -9.31 2.24 2.05
N ALA A 116 -10.20 2.98 2.71
CA ALA A 116 -11.63 3.05 2.37
C ALA A 116 -12.24 4.33 2.93
N ASP A 117 -13.14 4.98 2.20
CA ASP A 117 -13.85 6.18 2.64
C ASP A 117 -14.99 5.77 3.60
N MET A 118 -14.68 5.71 4.90
CA MET A 118 -15.61 5.17 5.87
C MET A 118 -16.66 6.23 6.26
N ASP A 119 -16.26 7.50 6.39
CA ASP A 119 -17.17 8.58 6.81
C ASP A 119 -17.81 9.40 5.66
N GLY A 120 -17.49 9.06 4.41
CA GLY A 120 -18.09 9.64 3.21
C GLY A 120 -17.61 11.05 2.91
N ASP A 121 -16.41 11.42 3.35
CA ASP A 121 -15.88 12.77 3.19
C ASP A 121 -15.08 12.97 1.88
N GLY A 122 -14.92 11.90 1.09
CA GLY A 122 -14.24 11.87 -0.19
C GLY A 122 -12.74 11.56 -0.11
N VAL A 123 -12.19 11.30 1.08
CA VAL A 123 -10.83 10.75 1.24
C VAL A 123 -10.85 9.39 1.94
N ASP A 124 -9.91 8.54 1.58
CA ASP A 124 -9.83 7.21 2.16
C ASP A 124 -9.21 7.26 3.55
N ASP A 125 -9.83 6.53 4.46
CA ASP A 125 -9.42 6.32 5.85
C ASP A 125 -8.47 5.13 6.00
N TYR A 126 -7.69 5.13 7.08
CA TYR A 126 -6.86 3.99 7.43
C TYR A 126 -7.70 2.98 8.20
N VAL A 127 -7.91 1.81 7.61
CA VAL A 127 -8.69 0.71 8.21
C VAL A 127 -7.78 -0.46 8.49
N TRP A 128 -7.70 -0.88 9.75
CA TRP A 128 -7.04 -2.13 10.13
C TRP A 128 -8.08 -3.18 10.50
N LEU A 129 -8.06 -4.31 9.79
CA LEU A 129 -8.92 -5.45 10.01
C LEU A 129 -8.23 -6.48 10.91
N ASP A 130 -8.94 -6.95 11.93
CA ASP A 130 -8.51 -8.13 12.68
C ASP A 130 -8.37 -9.33 11.72
N PRO A 131 -7.20 -10.00 11.66
CA PRO A 131 -6.93 -11.05 10.67
C PRO A 131 -7.94 -12.19 10.66
N LYS A 132 -8.47 -12.55 11.85
CA LYS A 132 -9.33 -13.73 12.04
C LYS A 132 -10.79 -13.41 11.85
N THR A 133 -11.23 -12.27 12.37
CA THR A 133 -12.64 -11.89 12.43
C THR A 133 -13.04 -10.88 11.35
N GLY A 134 -12.06 -10.15 10.80
CA GLY A 134 -12.29 -8.99 9.94
C GLY A 134 -12.86 -7.79 10.67
N ALA A 135 -12.80 -7.76 12.01
CA ALA A 135 -13.30 -6.62 12.79
C ALA A 135 -12.52 -5.34 12.40
N PRO A 136 -13.18 -4.31 11.85
CA PRO A 136 -12.50 -3.10 11.38
C PRO A 136 -12.23 -2.13 12.53
N THR A 137 -10.99 -1.67 12.66
CA THR A 137 -10.58 -0.52 13.46
C THR A 137 -10.22 0.61 12.52
N VAL A 138 -10.95 1.73 12.61
CA VAL A 138 -10.87 2.84 11.66
C VAL A 138 -10.19 4.04 12.28
N TYR A 139 -9.31 4.66 11.50
CA TYR A 139 -8.70 5.95 11.80
C TYR A 139 -9.00 6.91 10.65
N LEU A 140 -9.79 7.94 10.94
CA LEU A 140 -10.22 8.92 9.94
C LEU A 140 -9.03 9.72 9.42
N ASN A 141 -8.98 9.90 8.11
CA ASN A 141 -8.03 10.75 7.44
C ASN A 141 -8.32 12.22 7.75
N SER A 142 -7.53 12.82 8.63
CA SER A 142 -7.66 14.24 8.98
C SER A 142 -6.71 15.13 8.18
N GLY A 143 -6.11 14.61 7.10
CA GLY A 143 -5.17 15.31 6.23
C GLY A 143 -3.82 15.58 6.88
N VAL A 144 -3.14 16.63 6.40
CA VAL A 144 -1.80 17.00 6.89
C VAL A 144 -1.85 17.48 8.34
N ASN A 145 -0.97 16.95 9.18
CA ASN A 145 -0.85 17.39 10.57
C ASN A 145 -0.06 18.71 10.66
N ASP A 146 -0.73 19.81 11.03
CA ASP A 146 -0.10 21.12 11.18
C ASP A 146 1.03 21.16 12.25
N GLY A 147 1.04 20.21 13.19
CA GLY A 147 2.03 20.10 14.28
C GLY A 147 3.26 19.24 13.96
N ASP A 148 3.25 18.50 12.86
CA ASP A 148 4.36 17.66 12.39
C ASP A 148 4.58 17.92 10.90
N SER A 149 5.70 18.53 10.54
CA SER A 149 6.02 18.90 9.15
C SER A 149 6.08 17.72 8.17
N LEU A 150 6.12 16.48 8.66
CA LEU A 150 6.08 15.25 7.87
C LEU A 150 4.91 14.32 8.25
N GLY A 151 4.02 14.74 9.15
CA GLY A 151 2.97 13.91 9.71
C GLY A 151 1.65 13.99 8.94
N TRP A 152 1.02 12.85 8.72
CA TRP A 152 -0.38 12.74 8.32
C TRP A 152 -1.22 12.48 9.57
N ALA A 153 -2.32 13.19 9.75
CA ALA A 153 -3.17 13.09 10.92
C ALA A 153 -4.21 11.99 10.72
N TRP A 154 -4.19 11.00 11.61
CA TRP A 154 -5.14 9.89 11.66
C TRP A 154 -5.92 9.95 12.97
N LYS A 155 -7.25 10.12 12.91
CA LYS A 155 -8.09 10.26 14.09
C LYS A 155 -8.80 8.94 14.39
N PRO A 156 -8.48 8.24 15.50
CA PRO A 156 -9.13 6.98 15.81
C PRO A 156 -10.63 7.17 16.10
N ILE A 157 -11.45 6.29 15.55
CA ILE A 157 -12.87 6.15 15.89
C ILE A 157 -13.02 5.15 17.03
N ASN A 158 -14.09 5.26 17.81
CA ASN A 158 -14.39 4.36 18.93
C ASN A 158 -13.21 4.19 19.93
N GLY A 159 -12.39 5.25 20.07
CA GLY A 159 -11.19 5.22 20.90
C GLY A 159 -10.09 4.25 20.44
N GLY A 160 -10.03 3.95 19.13
CA GLY A 160 -9.08 3.03 18.54
C GLY A 160 -9.45 1.55 18.74
N LYS A 161 -10.74 1.28 18.98
CA LYS A 161 -11.29 -0.08 19.08
C LYS A 161 -12.08 -0.42 17.81
N PRO A 162 -12.32 -1.71 17.54
CA PRO A 162 -13.14 -2.09 16.40
C PRO A 162 -14.51 -1.44 16.43
N ILE A 163 -14.97 -0.95 15.28
CA ILE A 163 -16.30 -0.33 15.10
C ILE A 163 -17.40 -1.37 14.83
N ALA A 164 -17.01 -2.61 14.54
CA ALA A 164 -17.89 -3.77 14.37
C ALA A 164 -17.16 -5.06 14.74
N SER A 165 -17.89 -6.18 14.87
CA SER A 165 -17.31 -7.50 15.20
C SER A 165 -16.60 -8.18 14.02
N GLY A 166 -16.78 -7.66 12.80
CA GLY A 166 -16.39 -8.35 11.57
C GLY A 166 -17.33 -9.50 11.21
N ALA A 167 -17.27 -9.94 9.94
CA ALA A 167 -18.12 -10.99 9.39
C ALA A 167 -17.35 -12.09 8.63
N ALA A 168 -16.06 -11.88 8.35
CA ALA A 168 -15.19 -12.79 7.61
C ALA A 168 -13.72 -12.45 7.91
N PRO A 169 -12.76 -13.41 7.79
CA PRO A 169 -11.33 -13.13 7.96
C PRO A 169 -10.86 -11.98 7.06
N ALA A 170 -9.86 -11.20 7.51
CA ALA A 170 -9.40 -10.00 6.80
C ALA A 170 -9.01 -10.25 5.33
N SER A 171 -8.49 -11.45 5.02
CA SER A 171 -8.11 -11.87 3.66
C SER A 171 -9.29 -11.95 2.67
N GLN A 172 -10.53 -11.98 3.17
CA GLN A 172 -11.78 -12.03 2.38
C GLN A 172 -12.49 -10.68 2.33
N VAL A 173 -12.04 -9.72 3.15
CA VAL A 173 -12.72 -8.43 3.29
C VAL A 173 -12.16 -7.43 2.28
N VAL A 174 -13.08 -6.86 1.51
CA VAL A 174 -12.84 -5.71 0.63
C VAL A 174 -13.85 -4.61 0.99
N PHE A 175 -13.53 -3.39 0.62
CA PHE A 175 -14.38 -2.21 0.81
C PHE A 175 -14.73 -1.62 -0.55
N GLY A 176 -15.92 -1.03 -0.66
CA GLY A 176 -16.38 -0.31 -1.85
C GLY A 176 -17.83 0.14 -1.71
N ASP A 177 -18.22 1.21 -2.40
CA ASP A 177 -19.55 1.80 -2.31
C ASP A 177 -20.55 1.05 -3.20
N ILE A 178 -21.34 0.14 -2.62
CA ILE A 178 -22.35 -0.62 -3.36
C ILE A 178 -23.65 0.19 -3.49
N SER A 179 -23.93 1.07 -2.54
CA SER A 179 -25.19 1.79 -2.44
C SER A 179 -25.23 3.09 -3.25
N GLY A 180 -24.06 3.67 -3.52
CA GLY A 180 -23.85 4.95 -4.17
C GLY A 180 -24.09 6.14 -3.24
N ASP A 181 -23.94 5.96 -1.93
CA ASP A 181 -24.15 7.03 -0.93
C ASP A 181 -22.85 7.74 -0.52
N GLY A 182 -21.72 7.31 -1.06
CA GLY A 182 -20.38 7.83 -0.82
C GLY A 182 -19.66 7.18 0.34
N LEU A 183 -20.29 6.24 1.06
CA LEU A 183 -19.65 5.49 2.14
C LEU A 183 -19.24 4.11 1.62
N ASP A 184 -17.98 3.73 1.85
CA ASP A 184 -17.52 2.40 1.49
C ASP A 184 -18.17 1.34 2.41
N ASP A 185 -18.76 0.33 1.77
CA ASP A 185 -19.45 -0.78 2.41
C ASP A 185 -18.47 -1.90 2.78
N TYR A 186 -18.81 -2.68 3.82
CA TYR A 186 -18.03 -3.87 4.17
C TYR A 186 -18.49 -5.06 3.31
N LEU A 187 -17.55 -5.67 2.59
CA LEU A 187 -17.84 -6.76 1.66
C LEU A 187 -17.10 -8.04 2.05
N ASP A 188 -17.83 -9.15 2.11
CA ASP A 188 -17.32 -10.51 2.31
C ASP A 188 -17.23 -11.21 0.95
N LEU A 189 -16.01 -11.37 0.43
CA LEU A 189 -15.70 -11.93 -0.87
C LEU A 189 -15.15 -13.36 -0.72
N ASP A 190 -15.95 -14.34 -1.14
CA ASP A 190 -15.59 -15.75 -1.01
C ASP A 190 -14.33 -16.09 -1.84
N PRO A 191 -13.28 -16.64 -1.22
CA PRO A 191 -11.99 -16.84 -1.89
C PRO A 191 -12.04 -17.91 -2.99
N LYS A 192 -13.02 -18.82 -2.95
CA LYS A 192 -13.12 -19.97 -3.87
C LYS A 192 -13.99 -19.67 -5.09
N THR A 193 -15.09 -18.96 -4.87
CA THR A 193 -16.19 -18.79 -5.83
C THR A 193 -16.35 -17.34 -6.28
N GLY A 194 -15.83 -16.38 -5.51
CA GLY A 194 -16.00 -14.95 -5.77
C GLY A 194 -17.42 -14.47 -5.47
N LEU A 195 -18.22 -15.27 -4.76
CA LEU A 195 -19.51 -14.88 -4.21
C LEU A 195 -19.30 -13.67 -3.30
N LEU A 196 -20.12 -12.63 -3.47
CA LEU A 196 -20.00 -11.39 -2.74
C LEU A 196 -21.22 -11.20 -1.83
N LYS A 197 -20.98 -11.04 -0.52
CA LYS A 197 -21.99 -10.54 0.42
C LYS A 197 -21.65 -9.11 0.82
N ALA A 198 -22.68 -8.29 0.99
CA ALA A 198 -22.51 -6.89 1.36
C ALA A 198 -23.18 -6.55 2.69
N TYR A 199 -22.54 -5.65 3.42
CA TYR A 199 -23.01 -5.05 4.64
C TYR A 199 -22.90 -3.53 4.49
N LEU A 200 -24.04 -2.88 4.28
CA LEU A 200 -24.08 -1.46 3.97
C LEU A 200 -23.59 -0.61 5.14
N ASN A 201 -22.66 0.29 4.88
CA ASN A 201 -22.16 1.25 5.83
C ASN A 201 -23.17 2.39 5.99
N LEU A 202 -23.86 2.44 7.13
CA LEU A 202 -24.83 3.50 7.44
C LEU A 202 -24.20 4.67 8.24
N GLY A 203 -22.87 4.68 8.36
CA GLY A 203 -22.08 5.61 9.16
C GLY A 203 -22.30 5.50 10.67
N GLY A 204 -21.79 6.50 11.40
CA GLY A 204 -22.16 6.76 12.79
C GLY A 204 -21.00 7.21 13.68
N GLU A 205 -21.03 8.45 14.16
CA GLU A 205 -20.01 8.99 15.07
C GLU A 205 -19.96 8.31 16.46
N SER A 206 -20.99 7.55 16.87
CA SER A 206 -21.04 6.90 18.20
C SER A 206 -21.35 5.40 18.21
N GLU A 207 -22.01 4.86 17.17
CA GLU A 207 -22.33 3.43 17.02
C GLU A 207 -22.37 3.17 15.51
N TRP A 208 -21.23 2.84 14.93
CA TRP A 208 -21.12 2.56 13.50
C TRP A 208 -21.99 1.36 13.13
N LYS A 209 -22.75 1.45 12.04
CA LYS A 209 -23.72 0.41 11.68
C LYS A 209 -23.46 -0.15 10.30
N PHE A 210 -23.22 -1.46 10.27
CA PHE A 210 -23.20 -2.24 9.04
C PHE A 210 -24.51 -3.02 8.92
N GLN A 211 -25.31 -2.73 7.89
CA GLN A 211 -26.57 -3.41 7.62
C GLN A 211 -26.35 -4.56 6.64
N PRO A 212 -26.51 -5.84 7.04
CA PRO A 212 -26.39 -6.95 6.12
C PRO A 212 -27.51 -6.91 5.07
N ILE A 213 -27.15 -6.96 3.78
CA ILE A 213 -28.10 -7.09 2.66
C ILE A 213 -28.01 -8.45 1.94
N GLY A 214 -27.13 -9.33 2.43
CA GLY A 214 -27.00 -10.70 1.94
C GLY A 214 -26.10 -10.82 0.71
N THR A 215 -26.28 -11.88 -0.07
CA THR A 215 -25.50 -12.14 -1.28
C THR A 215 -25.95 -11.23 -2.41
N ILE A 216 -25.02 -10.44 -2.95
CA ILE A 216 -25.28 -9.53 -4.08
C ILE A 216 -24.68 -10.02 -5.40
N ALA A 217 -23.68 -10.92 -5.36
CA ALA A 217 -23.16 -11.59 -6.55
C ALA A 217 -22.90 -13.07 -6.27
N SER A 218 -23.23 -13.95 -7.22
CA SER A 218 -22.97 -15.40 -7.11
C SER A 218 -21.50 -15.77 -7.30
N GLY A 219 -20.71 -14.87 -7.88
CA GLY A 219 -19.30 -15.06 -8.21
C GLY A 219 -19.03 -15.67 -9.60
N LEU A 220 -17.82 -15.42 -10.12
CA LEU A 220 -17.34 -15.90 -11.43
C LEU A 220 -16.10 -16.80 -11.33
N GLY A 221 -15.58 -17.04 -10.12
CA GLY A 221 -14.32 -17.74 -9.87
C GLY A 221 -13.61 -17.23 -8.62
N PRO A 222 -12.36 -17.65 -8.34
CA PRO A 222 -11.67 -17.32 -7.09
C PRO A 222 -11.67 -15.82 -6.76
N GLY A 223 -12.02 -15.46 -5.53
CA GLY A 223 -12.17 -14.07 -5.08
C GLY A 223 -10.91 -13.22 -5.29
N LYS A 224 -9.72 -13.81 -5.23
CA LYS A 224 -8.45 -13.10 -5.53
C LYS A 224 -8.36 -12.47 -6.94
N ARG A 225 -9.25 -12.89 -7.85
CA ARG A 225 -9.36 -12.35 -9.23
C ARG A 225 -10.45 -11.30 -9.38
N VAL A 226 -11.13 -10.94 -8.30
CA VAL A 226 -12.21 -9.96 -8.30
C VAL A 226 -11.64 -8.61 -7.87
N ARG A 227 -12.14 -7.54 -8.49
CA ARG A 227 -11.99 -6.15 -8.06
C ARG A 227 -13.37 -5.51 -7.99
N ILE A 228 -13.50 -4.56 -7.07
CA ILE A 228 -14.72 -3.78 -6.81
C ILE A 228 -14.32 -2.32 -7.03
N ALA A 229 -14.86 -1.70 -8.08
CA ALA A 229 -14.53 -0.31 -8.46
C ALA A 229 -15.54 0.23 -9.48
N ASP A 230 -15.87 1.53 -9.42
CA ASP A 230 -16.77 2.21 -10.35
C ASP A 230 -16.16 2.37 -11.77
N ILE A 231 -16.65 1.61 -12.76
CA ILE A 231 -16.12 1.61 -14.13
C ILE A 231 -16.85 2.63 -15.02
N ASP A 232 -18.06 3.07 -14.67
CA ASP A 232 -18.84 3.98 -15.52
C ASP A 232 -19.07 5.38 -14.97
N GLY A 233 -18.66 5.62 -13.74
CA GLY A 233 -18.72 6.90 -13.05
C GLY A 233 -20.11 7.21 -12.49
N ASP A 234 -20.91 6.18 -12.18
CA ASP A 234 -22.24 6.34 -11.61
C ASP A 234 -22.25 6.43 -10.07
N GLY A 235 -21.07 6.31 -9.45
CA GLY A 235 -20.84 6.37 -8.02
C GLY A 235 -21.04 5.04 -7.29
N ARG A 236 -21.35 3.95 -8.00
CA ARG A 236 -21.45 2.61 -7.42
C ARG A 236 -20.36 1.70 -7.96
N ASP A 237 -19.74 0.94 -7.07
CA ASP A 237 -18.66 0.04 -7.47
C ASP A 237 -19.16 -1.22 -8.18
N ASP A 238 -18.55 -1.48 -9.34
CA ASP A 238 -18.85 -2.60 -10.23
C ASP A 238 -18.11 -3.87 -9.86
N TYR A 239 -18.60 -5.02 -10.32
CA TYR A 239 -17.95 -6.31 -10.11
C TYR A 239 -17.08 -6.66 -11.33
N ILE A 240 -15.76 -6.71 -11.12
CA ILE A 240 -14.77 -6.92 -12.18
C ILE A 240 -14.04 -8.24 -11.93
N PHE A 241 -14.15 -9.20 -12.85
CA PHE A 241 -13.42 -10.46 -12.79
C PHE A 241 -12.25 -10.50 -13.78
N LEU A 242 -11.04 -10.77 -13.28
CA LEU A 242 -9.81 -10.87 -14.07
C LEU A 242 -9.54 -12.30 -14.55
N LYS A 243 -9.25 -12.42 -15.85
CA LYS A 243 -8.76 -13.61 -16.55
C LYS A 243 -7.24 -13.73 -16.36
N ASP A 244 -6.67 -14.91 -16.65
CA ASP A 244 -5.23 -15.20 -16.43
C ASP A 244 -4.26 -14.22 -17.09
N ASN A 245 -4.66 -13.60 -18.21
CA ASN A 245 -3.85 -12.64 -18.94
C ASN A 245 -4.15 -11.17 -18.56
N GLY A 246 -4.92 -10.94 -17.50
CA GLY A 246 -5.40 -9.63 -17.08
C GLY A 246 -6.62 -9.09 -17.85
N GLY A 247 -7.21 -9.86 -18.77
CA GLY A 247 -8.46 -9.47 -19.41
C GLY A 247 -9.62 -9.48 -18.42
N THR A 248 -10.71 -8.77 -18.68
CA THR A 248 -11.82 -8.65 -17.72
C THR A 248 -13.10 -9.31 -18.22
N THR A 249 -13.97 -9.62 -17.27
CA THR A 249 -15.43 -9.73 -17.43
C THR A 249 -16.05 -8.78 -16.41
N ILE A 250 -16.74 -7.72 -16.87
CA ILE A 250 -17.27 -6.66 -16.00
C ILE A 250 -18.79 -6.75 -15.90
N TYR A 251 -19.30 -6.56 -14.69
CA TYR A 251 -20.73 -6.44 -14.40
C TYR A 251 -21.00 -5.13 -13.67
N ARG A 252 -21.89 -4.32 -14.25
CA ARG A 252 -22.38 -3.07 -13.67
C ARG A 252 -23.18 -3.31 -12.40
N ASN A 253 -22.92 -2.54 -11.36
CA ASN A 253 -23.75 -2.50 -10.17
C ASN A 253 -25.09 -1.78 -10.47
N ILE A 254 -26.18 -2.53 -10.36
CA ILE A 254 -27.56 -2.04 -10.51
C ILE A 254 -28.36 -2.22 -9.21
N TYR A 255 -27.64 -2.31 -8.08
CA TYR A 255 -28.24 -2.37 -6.77
C TYR A 255 -29.17 -1.18 -6.54
N GLY A 256 -30.35 -1.49 -6.03
CA GLY A 256 -31.29 -0.51 -5.50
C GLY A 256 -32.00 -1.16 -4.31
N PRO A 257 -32.26 -0.41 -3.22
CA PRO A 257 -32.80 -0.97 -1.99
C PRO A 257 -34.18 -1.62 -2.17
N ASP A 258 -34.96 -1.15 -3.15
CA ASP A 258 -36.29 -1.68 -3.49
C ASP A 258 -36.27 -2.66 -4.68
N ASN A 259 -35.10 -2.97 -5.24
CA ASN A 259 -34.97 -3.89 -6.35
C ASN A 259 -34.83 -5.32 -5.82
N ASP A 260 -35.85 -6.17 -5.96
CA ASP A 260 -35.79 -7.59 -5.61
C ASP A 260 -35.07 -8.46 -6.68
N GLY A 261 -34.73 -7.89 -7.83
CA GLY A 261 -34.06 -8.58 -8.94
C GLY A 261 -32.54 -8.69 -8.79
N ASP A 262 -31.88 -8.95 -9.93
CA ASP A 262 -30.42 -9.01 -10.01
C ASP A 262 -29.79 -7.68 -9.55
N LYS A 263 -28.67 -7.77 -8.82
CA LYS A 263 -27.91 -6.60 -8.33
C LYS A 263 -26.80 -6.17 -9.28
N TYR A 264 -26.50 -7.00 -10.26
CA TYR A 264 -25.46 -6.77 -11.25
C TYR A 264 -25.95 -7.10 -12.66
N ALA A 265 -25.56 -6.30 -13.64
CA ALA A 265 -25.87 -6.50 -15.06
C ALA A 265 -24.59 -6.61 -15.91
N PRO A 266 -24.51 -7.50 -16.91
CA PRO A 266 -23.32 -7.61 -17.75
C PRO A 266 -22.96 -6.30 -18.46
N MET A 267 -21.68 -5.93 -18.46
CA MET A 267 -21.15 -4.72 -19.09
C MET A 267 -19.99 -5.04 -20.07
N PRO A 268 -20.24 -5.87 -21.11
CA PRO A 268 -19.18 -6.35 -22.00
C PRO A 268 -18.52 -5.23 -22.82
N ASP A 269 -19.19 -4.09 -22.99
CA ASP A 269 -18.63 -2.92 -23.64
C ASP A 269 -17.53 -2.24 -22.80
N ALA A 270 -17.32 -2.61 -21.55
CA ALA A 270 -16.16 -2.17 -20.78
C ALA A 270 -15.02 -3.20 -20.73
N ASP A 271 -15.21 -4.41 -21.25
CA ASP A 271 -14.21 -5.48 -21.09
C ASP A 271 -12.85 -5.14 -21.71
N ALA A 272 -11.79 -5.34 -20.93
CA ALA A 272 -10.41 -5.27 -21.36
C ALA A 272 -9.94 -6.62 -21.96
N SER A 273 -9.14 -6.56 -23.03
CA SER A 273 -8.50 -7.76 -23.59
C SER A 273 -7.40 -8.35 -22.69
N GLY A 274 -6.88 -7.55 -21.77
CA GLY A 274 -5.73 -7.88 -20.92
C GLY A 274 -4.41 -7.47 -21.53
N ILE A 275 -3.38 -7.44 -20.68
CA ILE A 275 -2.01 -6.99 -20.98
C ILE A 275 -0.96 -8.10 -20.81
N ASN A 276 -1.40 -9.36 -20.68
CA ASN A 276 -0.56 -10.54 -20.39
C ASN A 276 0.22 -10.42 -19.08
N GLN A 277 -0.42 -9.87 -18.05
CA GLN A 277 0.11 -9.80 -16.68
C GLN A 277 -0.81 -10.53 -15.72
N SER A 278 -0.28 -10.90 -14.55
CA SER A 278 -1.04 -11.67 -13.56
C SER A 278 -2.17 -10.83 -12.96
N PRO A 279 -3.36 -11.41 -12.68
CA PRO A 279 -4.44 -10.70 -12.00
C PRO A 279 -4.05 -10.02 -10.68
N GLU A 280 -3.04 -10.55 -9.98
CA GLU A 280 -2.54 -10.04 -8.71
C GLU A 280 -1.69 -8.76 -8.85
N GLU A 281 -1.39 -8.32 -10.08
CA GLU A 281 -0.64 -7.10 -10.40
C GLU A 281 -1.53 -5.99 -10.97
N ILE A 282 -2.84 -6.25 -11.07
CA ILE A 282 -3.80 -5.38 -11.74
C ILE A 282 -4.85 -4.90 -10.75
N ASP A 283 -5.09 -3.59 -10.72
CA ASP A 283 -6.13 -2.93 -9.95
C ASP A 283 -6.93 -1.96 -10.82
N PHE A 284 -8.09 -1.53 -10.32
CA PHE A 284 -8.99 -0.58 -11.00
C PHE A 284 -9.22 0.62 -10.09
N ILE A 285 -8.63 1.76 -10.43
CA ILE A 285 -8.48 2.90 -9.53
C ILE A 285 -8.54 4.20 -10.33
N ASP A 286 -9.24 5.22 -9.84
CA ASP A 286 -9.31 6.53 -10.52
C ASP A 286 -7.99 7.32 -10.36
N MET A 287 -7.10 7.18 -11.34
CA MET A 287 -5.78 7.83 -11.32
C MET A 287 -5.83 9.25 -11.90
N ASN A 288 -6.89 9.59 -12.63
CA ASN A 288 -6.98 10.84 -13.39
C ASN A 288 -8.03 11.82 -12.81
N GLY A 289 -8.87 11.36 -11.89
CA GLY A 289 -9.86 12.12 -11.14
C GLY A 289 -11.13 12.43 -11.95
N ASP A 290 -11.48 11.61 -12.94
CA ASP A 290 -12.71 11.79 -13.73
C ASP A 290 -13.92 11.04 -13.17
N GLY A 291 -13.75 10.39 -12.01
CA GLY A 291 -14.78 9.61 -11.34
C GLY A 291 -14.89 8.18 -11.85
N LYS A 292 -13.98 7.71 -12.72
CA LYS A 292 -13.99 6.33 -13.21
C LYS A 292 -12.69 5.64 -12.86
N ALA A 293 -12.80 4.37 -12.50
CA ALA A 293 -11.67 3.52 -12.26
C ALA A 293 -10.89 3.25 -13.55
N ASP A 294 -9.59 3.56 -13.53
CA ASP A 294 -8.63 3.27 -14.58
C ASP A 294 -8.00 1.90 -14.38
N TYR A 295 -7.56 1.25 -15.46
CA TYR A 295 -6.86 -0.03 -15.38
C TYR A 295 -5.39 0.24 -15.03
N VAL A 296 -4.94 -0.28 -13.88
CA VAL A 296 -3.61 -0.02 -13.34
C VAL A 296 -2.82 -1.32 -13.24
N TRP A 297 -1.62 -1.35 -13.81
CA TRP A 297 -0.65 -2.42 -13.58
C TRP A 297 0.48 -1.93 -12.67
N THR A 298 0.79 -2.72 -11.63
CA THR A 298 1.87 -2.45 -10.69
C THR A 298 2.89 -3.58 -10.75
N SER A 299 4.13 -3.26 -11.11
CA SER A 299 5.27 -4.18 -11.10
C SER A 299 5.52 -4.71 -9.69
N ARG A 300 5.47 -6.03 -9.51
CA ARG A 300 5.83 -6.67 -8.22
C ARG A 300 7.28 -6.42 -7.81
N LEU A 301 8.17 -6.19 -8.78
CA LEU A 301 9.62 -6.10 -8.58
C LEU A 301 10.06 -4.81 -7.90
N ASP A 302 9.53 -3.69 -8.36
CA ASP A 302 10.01 -2.36 -7.98
C ASP A 302 8.89 -1.36 -7.70
N GLY A 303 7.63 -1.78 -7.84
CA GLY A 303 6.46 -0.96 -7.64
C GLY A 303 6.26 0.09 -8.74
N SER A 304 6.87 -0.05 -9.91
CA SER A 304 6.57 0.79 -11.06
C SER A 304 5.13 0.59 -11.55
N VAL A 305 4.51 1.66 -12.06
CA VAL A 305 3.07 1.71 -12.36
C VAL A 305 2.82 2.16 -13.79
N LYS A 306 2.00 1.39 -14.51
CA LYS A 306 1.43 1.76 -15.82
C LYS A 306 -0.08 1.85 -15.75
N VAL A 307 -0.66 2.78 -16.48
CA VAL A 307 -2.11 3.04 -16.47
C VAL A 307 -2.68 3.05 -17.87
N TRP A 308 -3.92 2.55 -17.99
CA TRP A 308 -4.79 2.74 -19.12
C TRP A 308 -6.06 3.46 -18.65
N TYR A 309 -6.24 4.69 -19.13
CA TYR A 309 -7.38 5.52 -18.75
C TYR A 309 -8.70 4.97 -19.30
N ASN A 310 -9.74 5.04 -18.48
CA ASN A 310 -11.07 4.55 -18.81
C ASN A 310 -11.94 5.63 -19.48
N ASP A 311 -12.11 5.56 -20.80
CA ASP A 311 -12.99 6.45 -21.56
C ASP A 311 -14.38 5.85 -21.80
N TYR A 312 -14.83 4.85 -21.03
CA TYR A 312 -16.19 4.31 -21.13
C TYR A 312 -17.24 5.43 -21.09
N PRO A 313 -18.30 5.41 -21.94
CA PRO A 313 -18.66 4.40 -22.93
C PRO A 313 -18.00 4.57 -24.31
N LYS A 314 -17.05 5.49 -24.47
CA LYS A 314 -16.36 5.70 -25.74
C LYS A 314 -15.38 4.55 -26.05
N LYS A 315 -14.98 4.50 -27.32
CA LYS A 315 -14.04 3.51 -27.86
C LYS A 315 -12.80 4.19 -28.46
N PRO A 316 -11.59 3.64 -28.24
CA PRO A 316 -11.29 2.51 -27.37
C PRO A 316 -11.55 2.84 -25.89
N THR A 317 -12.10 1.88 -25.13
CA THR A 317 -12.45 2.09 -23.72
C THR A 317 -11.21 2.31 -22.85
N TRP A 318 -10.17 1.50 -23.07
CA TRP A 318 -8.91 1.57 -22.33
C TRP A 318 -7.85 2.26 -23.19
N GLN A 319 -7.44 3.46 -22.78
CA GLN A 319 -6.44 4.26 -23.49
C GLN A 319 -5.11 4.23 -22.75
N GLU A 320 -4.08 3.68 -23.39
CA GLU A 320 -2.74 3.59 -22.77
C GLU A 320 -2.18 4.97 -22.45
N ALA A 321 -1.97 5.24 -21.15
CA ALA A 321 -1.31 6.45 -20.66
C ALA A 321 0.21 6.23 -20.50
N GLY A 322 0.64 4.98 -20.35
CA GLY A 322 2.03 4.59 -20.16
C GLY A 322 2.42 4.53 -18.68
N GLU A 323 3.73 4.65 -18.42
CA GLU A 323 4.29 4.63 -17.07
C GLU A 323 4.08 5.98 -16.37
N ILE A 324 3.43 5.96 -15.21
CA ILE A 324 3.14 7.17 -14.41
C ILE A 324 3.97 7.25 -13.12
N ALA A 325 4.53 6.12 -12.68
CA ALA A 325 5.45 6.06 -11.55
C ALA A 325 6.56 5.03 -11.85
N GLY A 326 7.82 5.45 -11.72
CA GLY A 326 8.99 4.59 -11.94
C GLY A 326 9.31 3.64 -10.78
N GLY A 327 8.42 3.57 -9.79
CA GLY A 327 8.63 2.82 -8.55
C GLY A 327 9.58 3.52 -7.58
N VAL A 328 9.57 3.07 -6.33
CA VAL A 328 10.40 3.62 -5.24
C VAL A 328 11.37 2.59 -4.68
N GLY A 329 11.53 1.47 -5.39
CA GLY A 329 12.43 0.38 -5.02
C GLY A 329 11.89 -0.51 -3.91
N THR A 330 10.58 -0.46 -3.64
CA THR A 330 9.88 -1.44 -2.81
C THR A 330 9.11 -2.43 -3.67
N SER A 331 8.83 -3.62 -3.15
CA SER A 331 7.97 -4.59 -3.84
C SER A 331 6.58 -4.00 -4.13
N GLY A 332 6.05 -4.29 -5.33
CA GLY A 332 4.68 -3.96 -5.71
C GLY A 332 3.62 -4.54 -4.75
N SER A 333 3.93 -5.63 -4.05
CA SER A 333 3.06 -6.20 -3.01
C SER A 333 2.86 -5.29 -1.80
N ASN A 334 3.78 -4.35 -1.60
CA ASN A 334 3.72 -3.35 -0.53
C ASN A 334 3.11 -2.03 -1.00
N ILE A 335 2.67 -1.95 -2.26
CA ILE A 335 1.99 -0.77 -2.79
C ILE A 335 0.50 -0.89 -2.55
N ARG A 336 -0.10 0.23 -2.14
CA ARG A 336 -1.53 0.47 -2.05
C ARG A 336 -1.82 1.78 -2.76
N TYR A 337 -3.10 1.99 -3.04
CA TYR A 337 -3.61 3.23 -3.59
C TYR A 337 -4.69 3.74 -2.66
N ALA A 338 -4.68 5.04 -2.41
CA ALA A 338 -5.65 5.68 -1.53
C ALA A 338 -5.90 7.13 -1.97
N LYS A 339 -7.14 7.61 -1.90
CA LYS A 339 -7.47 9.03 -2.00
C LYS A 339 -7.06 9.71 -0.69
N LEU A 340 -5.79 10.12 -0.52
CA LEU A 340 -5.41 10.82 0.72
C LEU A 340 -5.87 12.29 0.68
N GLN A 341 -6.12 12.83 -0.52
CA GLN A 341 -6.52 14.21 -0.74
C GLN A 341 -7.87 14.30 -1.45
N LYS A 342 -8.57 15.43 -1.24
CA LYS A 342 -9.81 15.79 -1.95
C LYS A 342 -9.55 16.27 -3.38
N THR A 343 -8.63 15.62 -4.09
CA THR A 343 -8.35 15.84 -5.52
C THR A 343 -9.23 14.96 -6.41
N GLY A 344 -9.89 13.95 -5.82
CA GLY A 344 -10.58 12.88 -6.55
C GLY A 344 -9.64 11.85 -7.17
N ARG A 345 -8.32 11.97 -6.95
CA ARG A 345 -7.31 11.10 -7.52
C ARG A 345 -6.69 10.23 -6.45
N TYR A 346 -6.43 8.98 -6.79
CA TYR A 346 -5.69 8.08 -5.90
C TYR A 346 -4.19 8.37 -5.91
N ASP A 347 -3.62 8.35 -4.71
CA ASP A 347 -2.20 8.54 -4.42
C ASP A 347 -1.46 7.20 -4.42
N TYR A 348 -0.16 7.23 -4.69
CA TYR A 348 0.70 6.05 -4.62
C TYR A 348 1.23 5.88 -3.19
N VAL A 349 0.86 4.79 -2.52
CA VAL A 349 1.18 4.57 -1.11
C VAL A 349 2.03 3.32 -0.93
N THR A 350 3.23 3.48 -0.39
CA THR A 350 4.01 2.36 0.13
C THR A 350 3.62 2.06 1.57
N VAL A 351 3.49 0.78 1.90
CA VAL A 351 3.24 0.31 3.25
C VAL A 351 4.44 -0.49 3.74
N ASP A 352 4.99 -0.13 4.90
CA ASP A 352 5.93 -1.00 5.60
C ASP A 352 5.19 -2.24 6.08
N PRO A 353 5.54 -3.45 5.60
CA PRO A 353 4.72 -4.62 5.83
C PRO A 353 4.64 -4.97 7.32
N LYS A 354 5.70 -4.69 8.09
CA LYS A 354 5.80 -5.05 9.51
C LYS A 354 5.01 -4.11 10.42
N THR A 355 5.05 -2.82 10.13
CA THR A 355 4.53 -1.78 11.02
C THR A 355 3.21 -1.17 10.55
N GLY A 356 2.87 -1.35 9.27
CA GLY A 356 1.72 -0.67 8.65
C GLY A 356 1.97 0.81 8.41
N ALA A 357 3.17 1.32 8.71
CA ALA A 357 3.53 2.70 8.46
C ALA A 357 3.51 2.99 6.95
N ILE A 358 2.98 4.15 6.58
CA ILE A 358 2.83 4.52 5.18
C ILE A 358 3.83 5.59 4.75
N GLY A 359 4.24 5.52 3.49
CA GLY A 359 4.87 6.61 2.75
C GLY A 359 4.04 6.86 1.49
N ALA A 360 3.74 8.11 1.17
CA ALA A 360 2.84 8.43 0.07
C ALA A 360 3.44 9.44 -0.92
N TRP A 361 3.11 9.26 -2.19
CA TRP A 361 3.40 10.17 -3.29
C TRP A 361 2.07 10.66 -3.83
N LEU A 362 1.81 11.94 -3.56
CA LEU A 362 0.50 12.54 -3.75
C LEU A 362 0.26 12.85 -5.23
N ASN A 363 -0.83 12.31 -5.77
CA ASN A 363 -1.35 12.51 -7.11
C ASN A 363 -2.29 13.71 -7.12
N GLY A 364 -1.69 14.90 -7.17
CA GLY A 364 -2.41 16.17 -7.25
C GLY A 364 -1.59 17.22 -7.96
N CYS A 365 -2.25 18.04 -8.78
CA CYS A 365 -1.68 19.31 -9.26
C CYS A 365 -1.78 20.43 -8.20
N GLY A 366 -2.56 20.20 -7.13
CA GLY A 366 -2.66 21.07 -5.97
C GLY A 366 -1.70 20.60 -4.87
N ASP A 367 -1.18 21.54 -4.10
CA ASP A 367 -0.63 21.21 -2.78
C ASP A 367 -1.74 20.55 -1.95
N PRO A 368 -1.42 19.60 -1.03
CA PRO A 368 -2.36 19.26 0.04
C PRO A 368 -2.92 20.56 0.64
N ASP A 369 -4.20 20.59 1.02
CA ASP A 369 -4.80 21.81 1.59
C ASP A 369 -4.06 22.24 2.88
N THR A 370 -3.02 23.06 2.70
CA THR A 370 -2.23 23.67 3.76
C THR A 370 -2.59 25.15 3.88
N SER A 371 -3.86 25.52 3.67
CA SER A 371 -4.38 26.90 3.68
C SER A 371 -3.99 27.75 4.90
N LYS A 372 -3.33 27.16 5.91
CA LYS A 372 -2.76 27.81 7.09
C LYS A 372 -1.26 28.18 7.04
N LYS A 373 -0.47 27.77 6.04
CA LYS A 373 0.97 28.13 5.94
C LYS A 373 1.19 29.34 5.02
N LYS A 374 2.14 30.24 5.36
CA LYS A 374 2.35 31.53 4.67
C LYS A 374 3.45 31.56 3.61
N HIS A 375 4.32 30.56 3.50
CA HIS A 375 5.41 30.52 2.52
C HIS A 375 5.72 29.06 2.15
N ARG A 376 5.97 28.77 0.86
CA ARG A 376 6.35 27.44 0.36
C ARG A 376 7.70 27.47 -0.37
N ILE A 377 8.48 26.39 -0.26
CA ILE A 377 9.64 26.09 -1.12
C ILE A 377 9.24 24.93 -2.03
N THR A 378 9.31 25.13 -3.35
CA THR A 378 8.94 24.14 -4.36
C THR A 378 10.15 23.76 -5.20
N ILE A 379 10.32 22.46 -5.47
CA ILE A 379 11.34 21.93 -6.38
C ILE A 379 10.62 21.34 -7.60
N ALA A 380 10.81 21.91 -8.78
CA ALA A 380 10.12 21.49 -9.99
C ALA A 380 11.07 21.33 -11.18
N ARG A 381 10.75 20.40 -12.07
CA ARG A 381 11.48 20.18 -13.33
C ARG A 381 10.96 21.16 -14.38
N TYR A 382 11.82 22.09 -14.79
CA TYR A 382 11.47 23.18 -15.70
C TYR A 382 11.79 22.83 -17.17
N LEU A 383 12.84 22.03 -17.38
CA LEU A 383 13.22 21.43 -18.67
C LEU A 383 13.79 20.03 -18.44
N VAL A 384 14.00 19.27 -19.53
CA VAL A 384 14.55 17.90 -19.52
C VAL A 384 15.78 17.79 -18.59
N THR A 385 16.63 18.81 -18.51
CA THR A 385 17.86 18.79 -17.70
C THR A 385 17.93 19.85 -16.60
N VAL A 386 16.82 20.52 -16.23
CA VAL A 386 16.87 21.66 -15.29
C VAL A 386 15.82 21.56 -14.19
N TRP A 387 16.30 21.66 -12.95
CA TRP A 387 15.49 21.77 -11.73
C TRP A 387 15.50 23.20 -11.21
N VAL A 388 14.35 23.68 -10.77
CA VAL A 388 14.17 25.02 -10.18
C VAL A 388 13.70 24.88 -8.75
N ILE A 389 14.29 25.68 -7.86
CA ILE A 389 13.84 25.86 -6.48
C ILE A 389 13.24 27.26 -6.38
N ALA A 390 11.95 27.36 -6.05
CA ALA A 390 11.24 28.63 -5.95
C ALA A 390 10.54 28.78 -4.60
N GLU A 391 10.50 30.00 -4.07
CA GLU A 391 9.67 30.36 -2.91
C GLU A 391 8.39 31.09 -3.38
N LYS A 392 7.21 30.68 -2.88
CA LYS A 392 5.93 31.29 -3.28
C LYS A 392 5.00 31.62 -2.08
N PRO A 393 4.35 32.81 -2.08
CA PRO A 393 3.18 33.11 -1.26
C PRO A 393 1.92 32.35 -1.72
N VAL A 394 1.06 31.96 -0.78
CA VAL A 394 0.02 30.90 -0.91
C VAL A 394 -1.29 31.35 -1.58
N ASP A 395 -1.36 32.59 -2.04
CA ASP A 395 -2.61 33.26 -2.46
C ASP A 395 -3.00 33.07 -3.95
N LYS A 396 -2.44 32.08 -4.66
CA LYS A 396 -2.89 31.70 -6.02
C LYS A 396 -2.71 30.21 -6.31
N ASP A 397 -3.79 29.48 -6.57
CA ASP A 397 -3.74 28.16 -7.21
C ASP A 397 -3.21 28.24 -8.64
N TRP A 398 -2.64 27.13 -9.15
CA TRP A 398 -2.44 27.00 -10.59
C TRP A 398 -3.80 26.86 -11.28
N SER A 399 -4.01 27.56 -12.40
CA SER A 399 -5.19 27.30 -13.24
C SER A 399 -5.09 25.88 -13.82
N SER A 400 -6.22 25.18 -13.92
CA SER A 400 -6.34 23.85 -14.56
C SER A 400 -5.64 23.77 -15.93
N ASP A 401 -5.65 24.87 -16.69
CA ASP A 401 -4.95 25.02 -17.99
C ASP A 401 -3.43 24.78 -17.95
N THR A 402 -2.80 24.86 -16.77
CA THR A 402 -1.35 24.62 -16.61
C THR A 402 -1.02 23.13 -16.54
N CYS A 403 -1.97 22.27 -16.13
CA CYS A 403 -1.76 20.81 -16.06
C CYS A 403 -1.97 20.10 -17.40
N PHE A 404 -2.72 20.68 -18.34
CA PHE A 404 -2.92 20.10 -19.68
C PHE A 404 -1.77 20.36 -20.67
N LYS A 405 -0.85 21.29 -20.36
CA LYS A 405 0.23 21.70 -21.29
C LYS A 405 1.54 20.92 -21.17
N THR A 406 1.59 19.88 -20.36
CA THR A 406 2.71 18.92 -20.35
C THR A 406 2.58 17.86 -21.46
N GLY A 407 1.48 17.88 -22.21
CA GLY A 407 1.26 17.07 -23.41
C GLY A 407 1.79 17.70 -24.70
N LYS A 408 2.83 17.06 -25.24
CA LYS A 408 3.29 16.98 -26.65
C LYS A 408 3.95 18.14 -27.42
N ASP A 409 3.72 19.44 -27.20
CA ASP A 409 4.34 20.47 -28.09
C ASP A 409 4.89 21.71 -27.35
N GLY A 410 6.01 21.54 -26.65
CA GLY A 410 6.60 22.57 -25.79
C GLY A 410 6.82 23.94 -26.44
N ASP A 411 6.26 25.00 -25.84
CA ASP A 411 6.88 26.32 -25.70
C ASP A 411 6.07 27.19 -24.69
N THR A 412 6.71 27.69 -23.63
CA THR A 412 6.50 29.08 -23.14
C THR A 412 7.70 29.58 -22.32
N ARG A 413 8.07 30.83 -22.61
CA ARG A 413 9.36 31.49 -22.32
C ARG A 413 9.36 32.29 -21.01
N GLY A 414 10.49 32.27 -20.30
CA GLY A 414 10.87 33.20 -19.23
C GLY A 414 12.18 32.80 -18.51
N THR A 415 13.34 33.21 -19.04
CA THR A 415 14.74 32.91 -18.62
C THR A 415 15.19 33.67 -17.35
N PRO A 416 16.21 33.26 -16.53
CA PRO A 416 17.56 32.77 -16.92
C PRO A 416 18.04 31.44 -16.29
N VAL A 417 19.15 30.93 -16.85
CA VAL A 417 19.64 29.55 -16.89
C VAL A 417 20.78 29.28 -15.89
N LEU A 418 20.81 28.08 -15.29
CA LEU A 418 22.04 27.40 -14.87
C LEU A 418 22.12 26.04 -15.57
N LYS A 419 23.19 25.85 -16.36
CA LYS A 419 23.45 24.62 -17.12
C LYS A 419 24.20 23.62 -16.25
N THR A 420 23.66 22.40 -16.11
CA THR A 420 24.44 21.22 -15.73
C THR A 420 24.19 20.11 -16.76
N THR A 421 25.23 19.31 -16.99
CA THR A 421 25.33 18.35 -18.09
C THR A 421 24.71 16.99 -17.76
N ALA A 422 24.02 16.44 -18.76
CA ALA A 422 23.56 15.07 -19.02
C ALA A 422 23.76 13.99 -17.93
N ASP A 423 22.65 13.58 -17.30
CA ASP A 423 22.22 12.17 -17.23
C ASP A 423 20.72 12.12 -16.83
N ASP A 424 19.87 11.61 -17.74
CA ASP A 424 18.41 11.71 -17.69
C ASP A 424 17.72 10.65 -16.81
N LYS A 425 18.08 10.55 -15.53
CA LYS A 425 17.33 9.75 -14.54
C LYS A 425 17.23 10.47 -13.20
N PHE A 426 16.07 10.39 -12.56
CA PHE A 426 15.96 10.62 -11.11
C PHE A 426 16.96 9.66 -10.45
N PRO A 427 17.83 10.09 -9.50
CA PRO A 427 18.88 9.24 -8.99
C PRO A 427 18.26 8.06 -8.25
N ALA A 428 18.22 6.92 -8.94
CA ALA A 428 17.82 5.66 -8.37
C ALA A 428 18.85 5.31 -7.28
N ALA A 429 18.40 5.36 -6.03
CA ALA A 429 19.16 5.08 -4.82
C ALA A 429 20.23 6.13 -4.46
N LEU A 430 19.84 7.12 -3.64
CA LEU A 430 20.80 7.85 -2.81
C LEU A 430 21.32 6.91 -1.70
N ARG A 431 22.62 6.67 -1.67
CA ARG A 431 23.33 5.95 -0.61
C ARG A 431 23.80 6.95 0.44
N SER A 432 23.99 6.48 1.68
CA SER A 432 24.64 7.28 2.72
C SER A 432 26.02 7.73 2.23
N GLY A 433 26.24 9.05 2.16
CA GLY A 433 27.49 9.63 1.68
C GLY A 433 27.52 10.06 0.21
N ASP A 434 26.41 9.95 -0.54
CA ASP A 434 26.33 10.52 -1.89
C ASP A 434 26.39 12.05 -1.83
N THR A 435 27.35 12.62 -2.58
CA THR A 435 27.55 14.07 -2.68
C THR A 435 26.75 14.65 -3.82
N MET A 436 25.84 15.57 -3.51
CA MET A 436 25.20 16.43 -4.52
C MET A 436 26.17 17.54 -4.87
N GLU A 437 26.70 17.58 -6.10
CA GLU A 437 27.64 18.64 -6.48
C GLU A 437 26.96 20.02 -6.44
N LYS A 438 27.42 20.83 -5.48
CA LYS A 438 27.23 22.26 -5.28
C LYS A 438 25.79 22.77 -5.31
N LEU A 439 25.13 22.70 -4.15
CA LEU A 439 24.10 23.67 -3.81
C LEU A 439 24.79 24.96 -3.33
N TYR A 440 24.67 26.06 -4.09
CA TYR A 440 25.19 27.39 -3.70
C TYR A 440 26.68 27.44 -3.30
N GLY A 441 27.54 26.64 -3.93
CA GLY A 441 28.98 26.64 -3.66
C GLY A 441 29.42 25.81 -2.45
N HIS A 442 28.49 25.13 -1.78
CA HIS A 442 28.76 24.21 -0.68
C HIS A 442 28.54 22.75 -1.11
N THR A 443 29.37 21.84 -0.59
CA THR A 443 29.22 20.39 -0.82
C THR A 443 28.17 19.85 0.15
N CYS A 444 27.11 19.20 -0.32
CA CYS A 444 26.09 18.60 0.54
C CYS A 444 26.06 17.08 0.40
N PHE A 445 25.84 16.37 1.51
CA PHE A 445 25.73 14.92 1.59
C PHE A 445 24.43 14.50 2.29
N TYR A 446 23.82 13.43 1.80
CA TYR A 446 22.65 12.80 2.41
C TYR A 446 23.09 11.80 3.49
N GLU A 447 22.57 11.96 4.70
CA GLU A 447 22.78 11.08 5.84
C GLU A 447 21.46 10.34 6.14
N GLY A 448 21.28 9.19 5.49
CA GLY A 448 20.15 8.27 5.64
C GLY A 448 20.58 6.84 5.35
N SER A 449 19.69 5.86 5.55
CA SER A 449 19.97 4.47 5.17
C SER A 449 18.80 3.88 4.39
N THR A 450 19.01 2.70 3.81
CA THR A 450 17.95 1.90 3.18
C THR A 450 16.86 1.43 4.17
N GLU A 451 17.04 1.70 5.47
CA GLU A 451 16.16 1.27 6.56
C GLU A 451 15.64 2.45 7.40
N ARG A 452 16.04 3.70 7.09
CA ARG A 452 15.60 4.93 7.81
C ARG A 452 15.57 6.15 6.90
N VAL A 453 14.51 6.95 7.03
CA VAL A 453 14.39 8.28 6.40
C VAL A 453 15.58 9.17 6.82
N GLY A 454 16.34 9.67 5.85
CA GLY A 454 17.56 10.46 6.07
C GLY A 454 17.39 11.98 6.06
N LYS A 455 18.49 12.69 6.38
CA LYS A 455 18.61 14.17 6.41
C LYS A 455 19.73 14.65 5.47
N LEU A 456 19.66 15.89 4.98
CA LEU A 456 20.70 16.49 4.12
C LEU A 456 21.63 17.38 4.95
N VAL A 457 22.96 17.25 4.80
CA VAL A 457 24.00 17.95 5.56
C VAL A 457 24.97 18.64 4.59
N CYS A 458 25.39 19.89 4.84
CA CYS A 458 26.26 20.66 3.93
C CYS A 458 27.54 21.19 4.61
N ASP A 459 28.66 21.15 3.88
CA ASP A 459 30.01 21.47 4.35
C ASP A 459 30.21 23.00 4.53
N GLY A 460 30.80 23.39 5.66
CA GLY A 460 31.01 24.80 6.05
C GLY A 460 29.90 25.40 6.94
N VAL A 461 28.87 24.61 7.30
CA VAL A 461 27.92 24.98 8.36
C VAL A 461 28.35 24.32 9.65
N SER A 462 29.31 24.94 10.35
CA SER A 462 29.70 24.54 11.71
C SER A 462 29.11 25.50 12.74
N GLY A 463 28.32 24.98 13.68
CA GLY A 463 28.10 25.64 14.96
C GLY A 463 27.00 26.71 14.98
N ILE A 464 25.80 26.25 15.32
CA ILE A 464 24.78 27.01 16.05
C ILE A 464 25.47 27.78 17.20
N ARG A 465 25.29 29.10 17.31
CA ARG A 465 25.70 29.87 18.51
C ARG A 465 24.50 30.65 19.06
N CYS A 466 24.13 30.33 20.30
CA CYS A 466 23.09 31.01 21.07
C CYS A 466 23.73 32.07 21.98
N TYR A 467 23.03 33.19 22.21
CA TYR A 467 23.42 34.21 23.20
C TYR A 467 22.19 34.59 24.06
N GLU A 468 22.41 34.93 25.34
CA GLU A 468 21.40 35.47 26.26
C GLU A 468 21.22 36.99 26.05
N ASP A 469 19.98 37.47 26.14
CA ASP A 469 19.60 38.90 26.15
C ASP A 469 18.97 39.24 27.50
N GLU A 470 19.46 40.30 28.15
CA GLU A 470 19.19 40.68 29.54
C GLU A 470 17.81 41.31 29.80
N ASN A 471 16.91 41.38 28.81
CA ASN A 471 15.69 42.22 28.94
C ASN A 471 14.33 41.51 28.94
N PHE A 472 14.24 40.19 28.78
CA PHE A 472 12.96 39.47 28.97
C PHE A 472 13.19 38.07 29.53
N VAL A 473 12.59 37.79 30.69
CA VAL A 473 12.71 36.51 31.37
C VAL A 473 11.98 35.43 30.55
N LYS A 474 12.76 34.56 29.86
CA LYS A 474 12.42 33.33 29.11
C LYS A 474 12.10 33.43 27.61
N THR A 475 13.06 33.79 26.75
CA THR A 475 13.09 33.37 25.33
C THR A 475 14.50 33.55 24.70
N GLN A 476 15.00 32.57 23.93
CA GLN A 476 16.22 32.69 23.11
C GLN A 476 15.87 32.97 21.63
N LYS A 477 16.63 33.84 20.93
CA LYS A 477 16.43 34.19 19.49
C LYS A 477 17.67 33.87 18.65
N CYS A 478 17.49 33.29 17.46
CA CYS A 478 18.52 33.12 16.42
C CYS A 478 18.29 34.08 15.24
N ARG A 479 19.35 34.62 14.61
CA ARG A 479 19.26 35.64 13.54
C ARG A 479 19.84 35.13 12.22
N PHE A 480 19.10 35.31 11.11
CA PHE A 480 19.53 35.06 9.73
C PHE A 480 19.43 36.36 8.92
N GLY A 481 20.55 37.06 8.69
CA GLY A 481 20.52 38.29 7.89
C GLY A 481 19.45 39.31 8.34
N SER A 482 18.76 39.95 7.39
CA SER A 482 17.73 40.98 7.64
C SER A 482 16.31 40.45 7.87
N TYR A 483 16.11 39.13 7.98
CA TYR A 483 14.80 38.53 8.22
C TYR A 483 14.79 37.67 9.49
N THR A 484 13.70 37.78 10.25
CA THR A 484 13.53 37.12 11.56
C THR A 484 12.62 35.91 11.38
N TYR A 485 13.07 34.72 11.78
CA TYR A 485 12.24 33.50 11.84
C TYR A 485 12.14 33.03 13.29
N ALA A 486 10.97 32.53 13.69
CA ALA A 486 10.72 31.95 15.01
C ALA A 486 10.62 30.43 14.91
N LEU A 487 11.47 29.72 15.65
CA LEU A 487 11.31 28.29 15.98
C LEU A 487 11.09 28.20 17.49
N TYR A 488 10.08 27.45 17.92
CA TYR A 488 9.91 27.06 19.31
C TYR A 488 10.29 25.58 19.44
N CYS A 489 11.28 25.30 20.30
CA CYS A 489 11.55 23.98 20.84
C CYS A 489 11.31 24.08 22.34
N GLU A 490 10.48 23.22 22.91
CA GLU A 490 10.53 22.94 24.35
C GLU A 490 10.65 21.43 24.58
N TRP A 491 11.30 21.12 25.70
CA TRP A 491 11.80 19.82 26.15
C TRP A 491 10.74 18.74 26.32
#